data_AF-A0ABD0A3L7-F1
#
_entry.id   AF-A0ABD0A3L7-F1
#
_cell.length_a   1.000
_cell.length_b   1.000
_cell.length_c   1.000
_cell.angle_alpha   90.00
_cell.angle_beta   90.00
_cell.angle_gamma   90.00
#
_symmetry.space_group_name_H-M   'P 1'
#
loop_
_entity.id
_entity.type
_entity.pdbx_description
1 polymer ?
#
loop_
_entity_poly.entity_id
_entity_poly.type
_entity_poly.pdbx_seq_one_letter_code
_entity_poly.pdbx_strand_id
1 'polypeptide(L)' 'MIKYIPDLDQEEETLITAKVDAALERLKKRMKENRIVYVDEELKISLTFKVETHIRS' A
#
# COMPACT_ATOMS: atom_id res chain seq x y z
N MET A 1 17.88 -26.79 29.17
CA MET A 1 16.72 -26.63 28.27
C MET A 1 16.06 -25.31 28.61
N ILE A 2 16.25 -24.30 27.77
CA ILE A 2 15.58 -23.01 27.94
C ILE A 2 14.14 -23.23 27.48
N LYS A 3 13.17 -23.14 28.40
CA LYS A 3 11.75 -23.16 28.05
C LYS A 3 11.50 -21.94 27.16
N TYR A 4 11.25 -22.19 25.88
CA TYR A 4 10.69 -21.19 24.99
C TYR A 4 9.30 -20.85 25.54
N ILE A 5 9.18 -19.69 26.18
CA ILE A 5 7.90 -19.12 26.58
C ILE A 5 7.45 -18.33 25.36
N PRO A 6 6.39 -18.75 24.64
CA PRO A 6 5.84 -17.95 23.56
C PRO A 6 5.27 -16.69 24.20
N ASP A 7 5.87 -15.55 23.92
CA ASP A 7 5.34 -14.24 24.28
C ASP A 7 4.13 -14.01 23.37
N LEU A 8 2.93 -14.32 23.88
CA LEU A 8 1.67 -14.22 23.13
C LEU A 8 1.46 -12.79 22.58
N ASP A 9 1.94 -11.78 23.32
CA ASP A 9 1.96 -10.38 22.88
C ASP A 9 2.79 -10.18 21.60
N GLN A 10 3.94 -10.87 21.44
CA GLN A 10 4.74 -10.79 20.21
C GLN A 10 4.04 -11.43 19.01
N GLU A 11 3.31 -12.53 19.19
CA GLU A 11 2.55 -13.14 18.09
C GLU A 11 1.37 -12.25 17.65
N GLU A 12 0.67 -11.64 18.59
CA GLU A 12 -0.41 -10.68 18.29
C GLU A 12 0.12 -9.41 17.61
N GLU A 13 1.21 -8.82 18.12
CA GLU A 13 1.86 -7.67 17.47
C GLU A 13 2.34 -8.01 16.05
N THR A 14 2.91 -9.20 15.86
CA THR A 14 3.34 -9.68 14.54
C THR A 14 2.15 -9.82 13.59
N LEU A 15 1.03 -10.34 14.07
CA LEU A 15 -0.19 -10.51 13.28
C LEU A 15 -0.83 -9.17 12.90
N ILE A 16 -0.84 -8.21 13.82
CA ILE A 16 -1.34 -6.84 13.58
C ILE A 16 -0.47 -6.16 12.54
N THR A 17 0.85 -6.23 12.69
CA THR A 17 1.82 -5.64 11.75
C THR A 17 1.63 -6.22 10.34
N ALA A 18 1.53 -7.55 10.21
CA ALA A 18 1.29 -8.19 8.92
C ALA A 18 -0.04 -7.76 8.26
N LYS A 19 -1.10 -7.56 9.04
CA LYS A 19 -2.39 -7.05 8.53
C LYS A 19 -2.29 -5.60 8.05
N VAL A 20 -1.57 -4.76 8.79
CA VAL A 20 -1.34 -3.35 8.44
C VAL A 20 -0.56 -3.25 7.14
N ASP A 21 0.54 -4.01 7.02
CA ASP A 21 1.36 -4.03 5.80
C ASP A 21 0.55 -4.51 4.58
N ALA A 22 -0.22 -5.58 4.73
CA ALA A 22 -1.08 -6.07 3.65
C ALA A 22 -2.15 -5.05 3.23
N ALA A 23 -2.73 -4.31 4.19
CA ALA A 23 -3.68 -3.23 3.90
C ALA A 23 -3.02 -2.05 3.18
N LEU A 24 -1.81 -1.65 3.60
CA LEU A 24 -1.00 -0.61 2.99
C LEU A 24 -0.61 -0.96 1.56
N GLU A 25 -0.19 -2.20 1.32
CA GLU A 25 0.18 -2.67 -0.01
C GLU A 25 -1.02 -2.65 -0.97
N ARG A 26 -2.18 -3.13 -0.52
CA ARG A 26 -3.43 -3.06 -1.29
C ARG A 26 -3.85 -1.62 -1.58
N LEU A 27 -3.64 -0.70 -0.65
CA LEU A 27 -3.95 0.71 -0.84
C LEU A 27 -2.98 1.37 -1.83
N LYS A 28 -1.68 1.10 -1.72
CA LYS A 28 -0.65 1.55 -2.68
C LYS A 28 -0.95 1.03 -4.09
N LYS A 29 -1.35 -0.24 -4.21
CA LYS A 29 -1.70 -0.85 -5.50
C LYS A 29 -2.88 -0.12 -6.15
N ARG A 30 -3.98 0.08 -5.42
CA ARG A 30 -5.14 0.86 -5.89
C ARG A 30 -4.78 2.29 -6.27
N MET A 31 -3.93 2.95 -5.48
CA MET A 31 -3.47 4.30 -5.80
C MET A 31 -2.63 4.36 -7.08
N LYS A 32 -1.82 3.34 -7.35
CA LYS A 32 -1.02 3.24 -8.58
C LYS A 32 -1.89 2.94 -9.79
N GLU A 33 -2.89 2.07 -9.65
CA GLU A 33 -3.84 1.72 -10.72
C GLU A 33 -4.67 2.94 -11.14
N ASN A 34 -5.04 3.82 -10.21
CA ASN A 34 -5.81 5.03 -10.48
C ASN A 34 -4.96 6.25 -10.88
N ARG A 35 -3.68 6.05 -11.25
CA ARG A 35 -2.78 7.13 -11.66
C ARG A 35 -2.25 6.89 -13.07
N ILE A 36 -2.42 7.89 -13.93
CA ILE A 36 -1.83 7.92 -15.26
C ILE A 36 -0.69 8.93 -15.22
N VAL A 37 0.52 8.50 -15.58
CA VAL A 37 1.70 9.37 -15.64
C VAL A 37 2.07 9.53 -17.11
N TYR A 38 2.03 10.77 -17.59
CA TYR A 38 2.58 11.17 -18.87
C TYR A 38 3.99 11.72 -18.67
N VAL A 39 4.96 11.20 -19.41
CA VAL A 39 6.34 11.64 -19.39
C VAL A 39 6.74 12.03 -20.80
N ASP A 40 7.19 13.27 -20.95
CA ASP A 40 7.74 13.80 -22.19
C ASP A 40 9.25 13.95 -22.02
N GLU A 41 10.04 13.10 -22.70
CA GLU A 41 11.49 13.07 -22.54
C GLU A 41 12.19 14.24 -23.24
N GLU A 42 11.61 14.76 -24.33
CA GLU A 42 12.16 15.92 -25.06
C GLU A 42 11.96 17.23 -24.29
N LEU A 43 10.77 17.44 -23.72
CA LEU A 43 10.43 18.64 -22.98
C LEU A 43 10.76 18.54 -21.48
N LYS A 44 11.18 17.36 -21.00
CA LYS A 44 11.40 17.04 -19.57
C LYS A 44 10.18 17.34 -18.68
N ILE A 45 8.98 17.17 -19.23
CA ILE A 45 7.73 17.43 -18.51
C ILE A 45 7.18 16.10 -18.00
N SER A 46 6.74 16.08 -16.74
CA SER A 46 5.96 14.97 -16.18
C SER A 46 4.61 15.48 -15.68
N LEU A 47 3.54 14.85 -16.15
CA LEU A 47 2.17 15.15 -15.74
C LEU A 47 1.58 13.91 -15.07
N THR A 48 1.05 14.08 -13.87
CA THR A 48 0.40 12.99 -13.14
C THR A 48 -1.08 13.28 -13.02
N PHE A 49 -1.91 12.43 -13.61
CA PHE A 49 -3.36 12.50 -13.54
C PHE A 49 -3.88 11.46 -12.54
N LYS A 50 -4.63 11.92 -11.55
CA LYS A 50 -5.39 11.04 -10.64
C LYS A 50 -6.77 10.82 -11.24
N VAL A 51 -7.11 9.56 -11.54
CA VAL A 51 -8.43 9.19 -12.05
C VAL A 51 -9.32 8.88 -10.85
N GLU A 52 -10.34 9.70 -10.64
CA GLU A 52 -11.37 9.46 -9.63
C GLU A 52 -12.66 9.03 -10.32
N THR A 53 -13.04 7.77 -10.16
CA THR A 53 -14.33 7.28 -10.60
C THR A 53 -15.39 7.67 -9.58
N HIS A 54 -16.25 8.63 -9.91
CA HIS A 54 -17.46 8.91 -9.15
C HIS A 54 -18.58 8.03 -9.70
N ILE A 55 -18.97 6.99 -8.96
CA ILE A 55 -20.25 6.31 -9.22
C ILE A 55 -21.32 7.27 -8.69
N ARG A 56 -22.10 7.89 -9.58
CA ARG A 56 -23.32 8.61 -9.17
C ARG A 56 -24.28 7.58 -8.58
N SER A 57 -24.61 7.72 -7.29
CA SER A 57 -25.71 7.02 -6.64
C SER A 57 -27.04 7.72 -6.88
#